data_AF-A0A7V9VDK7-F1
#
_entry.id   AF-A0A7V9VDK7-F1
#
_cell.length_a   1.000
_cell.length_b   1.000
_cell.length_c   1.000
_cell.angle_alpha   90.00
_cell.angle_beta   90.00
_cell.angle_gamma   90.00
#
_symmetry.space_group_name_H-M   'P 1'
#
loop_
_entity.id
_entity.type
_entity.pdbx_description
1 polymer ?
#
loop_
_entity_poly.entity_id
_entity_poly.type
_entity_poly.pdbx_seq_one_letter_code
_entity_poly.pdbx_strand_id
1 'polypeptide(L)'
;SGPWLSGLWQSLLILPMVVPPTIAAVMFEVLENADYGSISWILYGLGILDKTEPLLGGTGRYATVAVLLPDIWQWTPFFVLILLAGLKALPTEPLEAAQVDGASAWQRFTQIIMPMLRPMIAVAVLFRLVDLIKVFDYIYVITNGGPGTDTEVISYYAYTRSFQNIEWGYGSTLGLAILVLAIVVANIYVKLLRVEW
;
A
#
# COMPACT_ATOMS: atom_id res chain seq x y z
N SER A 1 20.67 18.26 -11.50
CA SER A 1 20.49 18.34 -10.03
C SER A 1 21.62 17.58 -9.37
N GLY A 2 22.30 18.17 -8.37
CA GLY A 2 23.53 17.61 -7.80
C GLY A 2 23.31 16.25 -7.09
N PRO A 3 24.31 15.35 -7.08
CA PRO A 3 24.20 13.99 -6.53
C PRO A 3 23.81 13.95 -5.04
N TRP A 4 24.04 15.03 -4.30
CA TRP A 4 23.70 15.18 -2.88
C TRP A 4 22.21 15.36 -2.62
N LEU A 5 21.48 16.08 -3.50
CA LEU A 5 20.04 16.26 -3.36
C LEU A 5 19.29 14.97 -3.62
N SER A 6 19.73 14.16 -4.60
CA SER A 6 19.16 12.84 -4.85
C SER A 6 19.33 11.89 -3.66
N GLY A 7 20.45 11.96 -2.94
CA GLY A 7 20.68 11.15 -1.74
C GLY A 7 19.74 11.52 -0.59
N LEU A 8 19.54 12.82 -0.33
CA LEU A 8 18.62 13.29 0.71
C LEU A 8 17.17 12.90 0.43
N TRP A 9 16.70 13.04 -0.81
CA TRP A 9 15.35 12.63 -1.19
C TRP A 9 15.14 11.12 -1.03
N GLN A 10 16.13 10.31 -1.42
CA GLN A 10 16.08 8.87 -1.22
C GLN A 10 16.06 8.50 0.27
N SER A 11 16.86 9.16 1.11
CA SER A 11 16.85 8.94 2.56
C SER A 11 15.51 9.29 3.18
N LEU A 12 14.90 10.43 2.79
CA LEU A 12 13.57 10.83 3.27
C LEU A 12 12.48 9.86 2.83
N LEU A 13 12.57 9.34 1.60
CA LEU A 13 11.64 8.32 1.10
C LEU A 13 11.75 7.00 1.87
N ILE A 14 12.93 6.61 2.34
CA ILE A 14 13.10 5.33 3.04
C ILE A 14 12.53 5.37 4.47
N LEU A 15 12.38 6.54 5.08
CA LEU A 15 11.97 6.68 6.49
C LEU A 15 10.69 5.91 6.87
N PRO A 16 9.57 5.98 6.11
CA PRO A 16 8.35 5.26 6.46
C PRO A 16 8.55 3.74 6.52
N MET A 17 9.41 3.18 5.66
CA MET A 17 9.62 1.73 5.56
C MET A 17 10.42 1.16 6.74
N VAL A 18 11.15 1.99 7.47
CA VAL A 18 11.96 1.55 8.62
C VAL A 18 11.10 1.36 9.87
N VAL A 19 9.92 1.98 9.91
CA VAL A 19 8.99 1.91 11.03
C VAL A 19 8.30 0.53 11.03
N PRO A 20 8.27 -0.20 12.15
CA PRO A 20 7.48 -1.43 12.26
C PRO A 20 6.00 -1.14 11.95
N PRO A 21 5.29 -1.99 11.18
CA PRO A 21 3.90 -1.75 10.80
C PRO A 21 2.96 -1.48 11.98
N THR A 22 3.15 -2.18 13.10
CA THR A 22 2.39 -1.96 14.34
C THR A 22 2.58 -0.55 14.91
N ILE A 23 3.80 0.00 14.86
CA ILE A 23 4.09 1.36 15.34
C ILE A 23 3.47 2.40 14.41
N ALA A 24 3.59 2.20 13.09
CA ALA A 24 2.93 3.07 12.13
C ALA A 24 1.40 3.05 12.33
N ALA A 25 0.82 1.89 12.59
CA ALA A 25 -0.60 1.76 12.90
C ALA A 25 -1.00 2.55 14.15
N VAL A 26 -0.25 2.45 15.26
CA VAL A 26 -0.52 3.24 16.48
C VAL A 26 -0.39 4.75 16.21
N MET A 27 0.62 5.15 15.43
CA MET A 27 0.79 6.55 15.05
C MET A 27 -0.43 7.06 14.29
N PHE A 28 -0.90 6.32 13.29
CA PHE A 28 -2.06 6.73 12.49
C PHE A 28 -3.37 6.63 13.28
N GLU A 29 -3.54 5.66 14.18
CA GLU A 29 -4.69 5.60 15.09
C GLU A 29 -4.84 6.90 15.90
N VAL A 30 -3.73 7.46 16.40
CA VAL A 30 -3.71 8.74 17.12
C VAL A 30 -3.98 9.91 16.16
N LEU A 31 -3.38 9.91 14.97
CA LEU A 31 -3.52 11.01 14.00
C LEU A 31 -4.92 11.07 13.37
N GLU A 32 -5.57 9.92 13.23
CA GLU A 32 -6.90 9.76 12.63
C GLU A 32 -8.03 9.83 13.66
N ASN A 33 -7.72 9.94 14.95
CA ASN A 33 -8.71 10.08 16.01
C ASN A 33 -9.69 11.23 15.72
N ALA A 34 -10.99 11.00 15.94
CA ALA A 34 -12.04 11.95 15.60
C ALA A 34 -11.99 13.27 16.41
N ASP A 35 -11.52 13.21 17.66
CA ASP A 35 -11.60 14.32 18.60
C ASP A 35 -10.34 15.19 18.59
N TYR A 36 -9.16 14.56 18.54
CA TYR A 36 -7.86 15.25 18.66
C TYR A 36 -6.88 14.91 17.53
N GLY A 37 -7.26 14.05 16.59
CA GLY A 37 -6.41 13.64 15.48
C GLY A 37 -6.15 14.80 14.52
N SER A 38 -4.89 14.99 14.15
CA SER A 38 -4.49 16.07 13.22
C SER A 38 -4.99 15.81 11.78
N ILE A 39 -5.04 14.55 11.34
CA ILE A 39 -5.58 14.17 10.02
C ILE A 39 -7.07 14.50 9.99
N SER A 40 -7.81 14.07 11.02
CA SER A 40 -9.25 14.36 11.15
C SER A 40 -9.52 15.86 11.20
N TRP A 41 -8.75 16.63 11.98
CA TRP A 41 -8.86 18.09 12.03
C TRP A 41 -8.68 18.75 10.64
N ILE A 42 -7.68 18.32 9.86
CA ILE A 42 -7.45 18.83 8.51
C ILE A 42 -8.63 18.46 7.58
N LEU A 43 -9.09 17.21 7.62
CA LEU A 43 -10.17 16.72 6.75
C LEU A 43 -11.51 17.41 7.05
N TYR A 44 -11.80 17.71 8.31
CA TYR A 44 -12.96 18.53 8.70
C TYR A 44 -12.79 19.98 8.27
N GLY A 45 -11.59 20.56 8.44
CA GLY A 45 -11.30 21.94 8.04
C GLY A 45 -11.42 22.17 6.53
N LEU A 46 -11.12 21.16 5.72
CA LEU A 46 -11.31 21.17 4.26
C LEU A 46 -12.75 20.84 3.83
N GLY A 47 -13.63 20.47 4.76
CA GLY A 47 -15.00 20.04 4.44
C GLY A 47 -15.08 18.72 3.68
N ILE A 48 -14.01 17.91 3.69
CA ILE A 48 -13.97 16.59 3.05
C ILE A 48 -14.75 15.57 3.90
N LEU A 49 -14.65 15.72 5.22
CA LEU A 49 -15.37 14.89 6.19
C LEU A 49 -16.23 15.76 7.11
N ASP A 50 -17.29 15.16 7.63
CA ASP A 50 -18.13 15.72 8.66
C ASP A 50 -17.78 15.04 9.99
N LYS A 51 -17.88 15.77 11.11
CA LYS A 51 -17.67 15.21 12.46
C LYS A 51 -18.67 14.12 12.81
N THR A 52 -19.82 14.10 12.15
CA THR A 52 -20.83 13.04 12.30
C THR A 52 -20.38 11.70 11.72
N GLU A 53 -19.49 11.73 10.71
CA GLU A 53 -18.93 10.55 10.08
C GLU A 53 -17.39 10.67 10.01
N PRO A 54 -16.71 10.50 11.17
CA PRO A 54 -15.25 10.58 11.26
C PRO A 54 -14.56 9.44 10.49
N LEU A 55 -13.26 9.57 10.30
CA LEU A 55 -12.43 8.52 9.70
C LEU A 55 -12.45 7.23 10.53
N LEU A 56 -12.33 7.39 11.85
CA LEU A 56 -12.46 6.35 12.85
C LEU A 56 -13.69 6.61 13.73
N GLY A 57 -14.62 5.65 13.76
CA GLY A 57 -15.89 5.76 14.47
C GLY A 57 -17.08 6.04 13.53
N GLY A 58 -18.10 6.75 14.02
CA GLY A 58 -19.30 7.04 13.24
C GLY A 58 -20.08 5.79 12.84
N THR A 59 -20.61 5.77 11.62
CA THR A 59 -21.24 4.58 11.02
C THR A 59 -20.23 3.57 10.47
N GLY A 60 -18.93 3.90 10.46
CA GLY A 60 -17.88 3.02 9.95
C GLY A 60 -17.57 3.17 8.47
N ARG A 61 -18.19 4.14 7.81
CA ARG A 61 -18.11 4.32 6.35
C ARG A 61 -16.67 4.44 5.85
N TYR A 62 -15.78 5.03 6.66
CA TYR A 62 -14.39 5.30 6.31
C TYR A 62 -13.40 4.38 7.03
N ALA A 63 -13.85 3.37 7.78
CA ALA A 63 -12.96 2.50 8.57
C ALA A 63 -11.92 1.77 7.72
N THR A 64 -12.30 1.29 6.52
CA THR A 64 -11.33 0.68 5.59
C THR A 64 -10.30 1.69 5.08
N VAL A 65 -10.72 2.94 4.83
CA VAL A 65 -9.81 4.00 4.38
C VAL A 65 -8.81 4.35 5.47
N ALA A 66 -9.28 4.45 6.72
CA ALA A 66 -8.46 4.67 7.90
C ALA A 66 -7.35 3.60 8.03
N VAL A 67 -7.67 2.32 7.79
CA VAL A 67 -6.67 1.25 7.78
C VAL A 67 -5.71 1.34 6.57
N LEU A 68 -6.20 1.74 5.40
CA LEU A 68 -5.40 1.80 4.17
C LEU A 68 -4.41 2.98 4.14
N LEU A 69 -4.73 4.10 4.79
CA LEU A 69 -3.85 5.28 4.81
C LEU A 69 -2.43 5.00 5.34
N PRO A 70 -2.24 4.39 6.53
CA PRO A 70 -0.91 4.04 7.00
C PRO A 70 -0.21 3.01 6.11
N ASP A 71 -0.92 2.01 5.59
CA ASP A 71 -0.35 1.03 4.66
C ASP A 71 0.20 1.70 3.39
N ILE A 72 -0.60 2.57 2.77
CA ILE A 72 -0.20 3.31 1.57
C ILE A 72 0.99 4.21 1.89
N TRP A 73 0.94 4.96 3.00
CA TRP A 73 2.04 5.84 3.41
C TRP A 73 3.34 5.06 3.62
N GLN A 74 3.28 3.92 4.31
CA GLN A 74 4.44 3.12 4.66
C GLN A 74 5.07 2.42 3.45
N TRP A 75 4.25 1.92 2.51
CA TRP A 75 4.73 1.10 1.40
C TRP A 75 4.88 1.82 0.06
N THR A 76 4.36 3.04 -0.07
CA THR A 76 4.59 3.88 -1.27
C THR A 76 6.08 4.05 -1.59
N PRO A 77 6.98 4.28 -0.62
CA PRO A 77 8.40 4.43 -0.95
C PRO A 77 9.03 3.20 -1.60
N PHE A 78 8.66 2.00 -1.16
CA PHE A 78 9.12 0.76 -1.76
C PHE A 78 8.76 0.70 -3.25
N PHE A 79 7.49 1.02 -3.55
CA PHE A 79 6.98 1.07 -4.92
C PHE A 79 7.72 2.11 -5.76
N VAL A 80 7.93 3.30 -5.22
CA VAL A 80 8.69 4.38 -5.87
C VAL A 80 10.12 3.96 -6.15
N LEU A 81 10.79 3.25 -5.24
CA LEU A 81 12.16 2.79 -5.42
C LEU A 81 12.29 1.77 -6.56
N ILE A 82 11.34 0.84 -6.67
CA ILE A 82 11.29 -0.11 -7.80
C ILE A 82 11.13 0.65 -9.12
N LEU A 83 10.17 1.57 -9.18
CA LEU A 83 9.92 2.35 -10.39
C LEU A 83 11.11 3.24 -10.75
N LEU A 84 11.78 3.84 -9.76
CA LEU A 84 12.95 4.67 -9.98
C LEU A 84 14.13 3.86 -10.51
N ALA A 85 14.34 2.64 -9.98
CA ALA A 85 15.34 1.72 -10.51
C ALA A 85 15.02 1.32 -11.95
N GLY A 86 13.76 0.98 -12.23
CA GLY A 86 13.27 0.70 -13.58
C GLY A 86 13.48 1.86 -14.55
N LEU A 87 13.15 3.08 -14.12
CA LEU A 87 13.28 4.30 -14.92
C LEU A 87 14.73 4.58 -15.28
N LYS A 88 15.67 4.38 -14.34
CA LYS A 88 17.11 4.55 -14.58
C LYS A 88 17.70 3.49 -15.52
N ALA A 89 17.06 2.33 -15.64
CA ALA A 89 17.49 1.24 -16.51
C ALA A 89 16.95 1.36 -17.94
N LEU A 90 16.02 2.29 -18.21
CA LEU A 90 15.45 2.44 -19.55
C LEU A 90 16.46 3.02 -20.54
N PRO A 91 16.51 2.50 -21.79
CA PRO A 91 17.29 3.11 -22.87
C PRO A 91 16.82 4.54 -23.13
N THR A 92 17.76 5.46 -23.37
CA THR A 92 17.46 6.88 -23.61
C THR A 92 17.12 7.17 -25.07
N GLU A 93 17.51 6.29 -25.99
CA GLU A 93 17.37 6.46 -27.44
C GLU A 93 15.90 6.67 -27.87
N PRO A 94 14.89 5.91 -27.37
CA PRO A 94 13.49 6.15 -27.71
C PRO A 94 12.98 7.51 -27.22
N LEU A 95 13.50 8.00 -26.09
CA LEU A 95 13.12 9.28 -25.51
C LEU A 95 13.74 10.47 -26.24
N GLU A 96 14.95 10.31 -26.78
CA GLU A 96 15.62 11.30 -27.61
C GLU A 96 14.97 11.38 -29.00
N ALA A 97 14.67 10.25 -29.63
CA ALA A 97 13.96 10.20 -30.90
C ALA A 97 12.60 10.92 -30.81
N ALA A 98 11.82 10.64 -29.78
CA ALA A 98 10.54 11.31 -29.56
C ALA A 98 10.67 12.82 -29.32
N GLN A 99 11.80 13.30 -28.77
CA GLN A 99 12.05 14.74 -28.64
C GLN A 99 12.31 15.39 -29.98
N VAL A 100 13.07 14.73 -30.87
CA VAL A 100 13.30 15.20 -32.24
C VAL A 100 11.99 15.25 -33.02
N ASP A 101 11.09 14.28 -32.80
CA ASP A 101 9.75 14.23 -33.40
C ASP A 101 8.75 15.23 -32.79
N GLY A 102 9.18 16.07 -31.84
CA GLY A 102 8.36 17.12 -31.24
C GLY A 102 7.36 16.63 -30.17
N ALA A 103 7.57 15.43 -29.61
CA ALA A 103 6.68 14.91 -28.56
C ALA A 103 6.80 15.71 -27.25
N SER A 104 5.65 16.18 -26.76
CA SER A 104 5.53 16.84 -25.46
C SER A 104 5.95 15.91 -24.30
N ALA A 105 6.28 16.49 -23.14
CA ALA A 105 6.66 15.71 -21.96
C ALA A 105 5.56 14.71 -21.53
N TRP A 106 4.29 15.09 -21.66
CA TRP A 106 3.16 14.23 -21.34
C TRP A 106 3.02 13.04 -22.31
N GLN A 107 3.24 13.27 -23.62
CA GLN A 107 3.27 12.20 -24.61
C GLN A 107 4.42 11.24 -24.34
N ARG A 108 5.63 11.75 -24.09
CA ARG A 108 6.79 10.91 -23.73
C ARG A 108 6.53 10.07 -22.48
N PHE A 109 5.93 10.66 -21.44
CA PHE A 109 5.58 9.93 -20.23
C PHE A 109 4.55 8.82 -20.50
N THR A 110 3.42 9.14 -21.11
CA THR A 110 2.30 8.19 -21.27
C THR A 110 2.49 7.16 -22.37
N GLN A 111 3.20 7.52 -23.45
CA GLN A 111 3.34 6.67 -24.65
C GLN A 111 4.66 5.92 -24.71
N ILE A 112 5.70 6.36 -23.98
CA ILE A 112 7.03 5.74 -24.03
C ILE A 112 7.43 5.23 -22.65
N ILE A 113 7.57 6.13 -21.67
CA ILE A 113 8.04 5.76 -20.33
C ILE A 113 7.10 4.77 -19.66
N MET A 114 5.81 5.07 -19.62
CA MET A 114 4.82 4.25 -18.91
C MET A 114 4.69 2.84 -19.51
N PRO A 115 4.61 2.65 -20.85
CA PRO A 115 4.67 1.33 -21.46
C PRO A 115 5.96 0.56 -21.18
N MET A 116 7.12 1.24 -21.22
CA MET A 116 8.42 0.61 -20.94
C MET A 116 8.58 0.23 -19.47
N LEU A 117 7.94 0.95 -18.54
CA LEU A 117 7.92 0.64 -17.12
C LEU A 117 6.93 -0.48 -16.75
N ARG A 118 6.04 -0.92 -17.66
CA ARG A 118 5.01 -1.93 -17.35
C ARG A 118 5.56 -3.19 -16.67
N PRO A 119 6.69 -3.78 -17.08
CA PRO A 119 7.24 -4.96 -16.39
C PRO A 119 7.65 -4.65 -14.95
N MET A 120 8.23 -3.48 -14.71
CA MET A 120 8.66 -3.05 -13.37
C MET A 120 7.47 -2.74 -12.46
N ILE A 121 6.43 -2.10 -13.01
CA ILE A 121 5.15 -1.88 -12.33
C ILE A 121 4.50 -3.23 -12.00
N ALA A 122 4.50 -4.17 -12.94
CA ALA A 122 3.93 -5.49 -12.75
C ALA A 122 4.59 -6.22 -11.57
N VAL A 123 5.93 -6.17 -11.48
CA VAL A 123 6.69 -6.74 -10.37
C VAL A 123 6.36 -6.05 -9.04
N ALA A 124 6.35 -4.71 -9.02
CA ALA A 124 6.03 -3.96 -7.80
C ALA A 124 4.62 -4.25 -7.27
N VAL A 125 3.64 -4.32 -8.17
CA VAL A 125 2.24 -4.67 -7.84
C VAL A 125 2.13 -6.12 -7.37
N LEU A 126 2.87 -7.07 -7.96
CA LEU A 126 2.87 -8.46 -7.50
C LEU A 126 3.32 -8.56 -6.03
N PHE A 127 4.43 -7.90 -5.69
CA PHE A 127 4.93 -7.88 -4.31
C PHE A 127 3.91 -7.26 -3.35
N ARG A 128 3.30 -6.13 -3.70
CA ARG A 128 2.26 -5.50 -2.88
C ARG A 128 1.03 -6.38 -2.73
N LEU A 129 0.61 -7.04 -3.80
CA LEU A 129 -0.57 -7.90 -3.77
C LEU A 129 -0.36 -9.11 -2.85
N VAL A 130 0.82 -9.74 -2.87
CA VAL A 130 1.13 -10.87 -1.99
C VAL A 130 1.24 -10.43 -0.53
N ASP A 131 1.81 -9.24 -0.29
CA ASP A 131 1.91 -8.66 1.05
C ASP A 131 0.53 -8.32 1.64
N LEU A 132 -0.34 -7.66 0.85
CA LEU A 132 -1.68 -7.26 1.28
C LEU A 132 -2.57 -8.44 1.69
N ILE A 133 -2.40 -9.63 1.11
CA ILE A 133 -3.17 -10.84 1.51
C ILE A 133 -2.93 -11.18 2.99
N LYS A 134 -1.74 -10.83 3.51
CA LYS A 134 -1.31 -11.14 4.88
C LYS A 134 -1.43 -9.94 5.83
N VAL A 135 -2.03 -8.84 5.38
CA VAL A 135 -2.16 -7.64 6.20
C VAL A 135 -2.91 -7.95 7.49
N PHE A 136 -2.37 -7.52 8.61
CA PHE A 136 -2.90 -7.81 9.94
C PHE A 136 -2.71 -6.62 10.89
N ASP A 137 -1.48 -6.11 10.98
CA ASP A 137 -1.09 -5.14 12.00
C ASP A 137 -1.95 -3.88 11.99
N TYR A 138 -2.18 -3.27 10.81
CA TYR A 138 -3.01 -2.06 10.70
C TYR A 138 -4.46 -2.30 11.13
N ILE A 139 -5.03 -3.45 10.76
CA ILE A 139 -6.41 -3.80 11.09
C ILE A 139 -6.55 -4.05 12.58
N TYR A 140 -5.64 -4.85 13.14
CA TYR A 140 -5.63 -5.20 14.56
C TYR A 140 -5.53 -3.95 15.43
N VAL A 141 -4.56 -3.08 15.14
CA VAL A 141 -4.30 -1.89 15.96
C VAL A 141 -5.40 -0.85 15.80
N ILE A 142 -5.75 -0.47 14.56
CA ILE A 142 -6.58 0.73 14.32
C ILE A 142 -8.07 0.45 14.56
N THR A 143 -8.54 -0.74 14.17
CA THR A 143 -10.00 -1.01 14.12
C THR A 143 -10.43 -2.26 14.86
N ASN A 144 -9.50 -3.16 15.20
CA ASN A 144 -9.82 -4.50 15.69
C ASN A 144 -10.86 -5.22 14.81
N GLY A 145 -10.77 -5.05 13.48
CA GLY A 145 -11.71 -5.65 12.51
C GLY A 145 -13.07 -4.92 12.38
N GLY A 146 -13.27 -3.83 13.11
CA GLY A 146 -14.54 -3.11 13.18
C GLY A 146 -14.65 -1.84 12.31
N PRO A 147 -15.80 -1.15 12.40
CA PRO A 147 -16.98 -1.52 13.19
C PRO A 147 -17.68 -2.75 12.61
N GLY A 148 -18.28 -3.56 13.48
CA GLY A 148 -18.80 -4.88 13.08
C GLY A 148 -17.67 -5.76 12.54
N THR A 149 -17.73 -6.10 11.26
CA THR A 149 -16.71 -6.88 10.53
C THR A 149 -16.21 -6.14 9.27
N ASP A 150 -16.39 -4.82 9.21
CA ASP A 150 -16.19 -4.03 7.98
C ASP A 150 -14.72 -3.95 7.54
N THR A 151 -13.78 -4.09 8.47
CA THR A 151 -12.34 -4.15 8.19
C THR A 151 -11.75 -5.53 8.46
N GLU A 152 -12.58 -6.53 8.78
CA GLU A 152 -12.13 -7.87 9.07
C GLU A 152 -11.53 -8.53 7.82
N VAL A 153 -10.29 -9.02 7.96
CA VAL A 153 -9.61 -9.83 6.94
C VAL A 153 -9.28 -11.20 7.48
N ILE A 154 -9.03 -12.15 6.58
CA ILE A 154 -8.75 -13.55 6.92
C ILE A 154 -7.57 -13.71 7.90
N SER A 155 -6.54 -12.85 7.81
CA SER A 155 -5.39 -12.86 8.71
C SER A 155 -5.77 -12.43 10.14
N TYR A 156 -6.63 -11.41 10.27
CA TYR A 156 -7.19 -11.00 11.55
C TYR A 156 -8.11 -12.09 12.13
N TYR A 157 -8.99 -12.66 11.31
CA TYR A 157 -9.87 -13.75 11.72
C TYR A 157 -9.08 -15.01 12.15
N ALA A 158 -7.99 -15.34 11.47
CA ALA A 158 -7.10 -16.42 11.88
C ALA A 158 -6.46 -16.15 13.25
N TYR A 159 -6.08 -14.90 13.53
CA TYR A 159 -5.56 -14.48 14.82
C TYR A 159 -6.60 -14.61 15.93
N THR A 160 -7.82 -14.08 15.74
CA THR A 160 -8.88 -14.14 16.75
C THR A 160 -9.20 -15.59 17.11
N ARG A 161 -9.35 -16.46 16.09
CA ARG A 161 -9.59 -17.88 16.30
C ARG A 161 -8.46 -18.59 17.03
N SER A 162 -7.22 -18.31 16.65
CA SER A 162 -6.04 -18.95 17.27
C SER A 162 -5.83 -18.52 18.72
N PHE A 163 -5.87 -17.21 18.99
CA PHE A 163 -5.36 -16.64 20.24
C PHE A 163 -6.44 -16.11 21.17
N GLN A 164 -7.60 -15.68 20.66
CA GLN A 164 -8.72 -15.24 21.50
C GLN A 164 -9.67 -16.40 21.82
N ASN A 165 -10.02 -17.21 20.81
CA ASN A 165 -10.90 -18.38 20.98
C ASN A 165 -10.13 -19.66 21.37
N ILE A 166 -8.80 -19.65 21.32
CA ILE A 166 -7.93 -20.80 21.66
C ILE A 166 -8.21 -22.02 20.73
N GLU A 167 -8.64 -21.76 19.49
CA GLU A 167 -8.92 -22.78 18.47
C GLU A 167 -7.71 -23.00 17.54
N TRP A 168 -6.61 -23.52 18.08
CA TRP A 168 -5.31 -23.55 17.38
C TRP A 168 -5.34 -24.38 16.10
N GLY A 169 -6.13 -25.47 16.07
CA GLY A 169 -6.30 -26.31 14.89
C GLY A 169 -7.04 -25.58 13.75
N TYR A 170 -8.07 -24.81 14.09
CA TYR A 170 -8.82 -24.02 13.11
C TYR A 170 -7.96 -22.85 12.60
N GLY A 171 -7.29 -22.15 13.51
CA GLY A 171 -6.33 -21.09 13.19
C GLY A 171 -5.20 -21.54 12.26
N SER A 172 -4.62 -22.71 12.51
CA SER A 172 -3.59 -23.31 11.65
C SER A 172 -4.12 -23.60 10.24
N THR A 173 -5.37 -24.07 10.14
CA THR A 173 -6.02 -24.33 8.86
C THR A 173 -6.22 -23.04 8.06
N LEU A 174 -6.63 -21.96 8.72
CA LEU A 174 -6.73 -20.63 8.10
C LEU A 174 -5.36 -20.12 7.64
N GLY A 175 -4.31 -20.31 8.45
CA GLY A 175 -2.93 -19.95 8.06
C GLY A 175 -2.47 -20.65 6.78
N LEU A 176 -2.75 -21.95 6.65
CA LEU A 176 -2.48 -22.70 5.42
C LEU A 176 -3.35 -22.21 4.24
N ALA A 177 -4.62 -21.89 4.49
CA ALA A 177 -5.50 -21.35 3.46
C ALA A 177 -5.00 -20.00 2.93
N ILE A 178 -4.50 -19.12 3.81
CA ILE A 178 -3.88 -17.83 3.43
C ILE A 178 -2.64 -18.07 2.57
N LEU A 179 -1.79 -19.05 2.93
CA LEU A 179 -0.61 -19.41 2.15
C LEU A 179 -1.01 -19.88 0.74
N VAL A 180 -1.97 -20.81 0.65
CA VAL A 180 -2.47 -21.32 -0.64
C VAL A 180 -3.06 -20.19 -1.47
N LEU A 181 -3.87 -19.32 -0.85
CA LEU A 181 -4.46 -18.16 -1.52
C LEU A 181 -3.37 -17.23 -2.09
N ALA A 182 -2.35 -16.90 -1.30
CA ALA A 182 -1.24 -16.07 -1.76
C ALA A 182 -0.50 -16.68 -2.97
N ILE A 183 -0.26 -18.00 -2.95
CA ILE A 183 0.36 -18.72 -4.08
C ILE A 183 -0.55 -18.67 -5.30
N VAL A 184 -1.85 -18.94 -5.14
CA VAL A 184 -2.81 -18.95 -6.26
C VAL A 184 -2.90 -17.57 -6.90
N VAL A 185 -3.07 -16.51 -6.10
CA VAL A 185 -3.19 -15.15 -6.65
C VAL A 185 -1.89 -14.71 -7.32
N ALA A 186 -0.72 -15.02 -6.73
CA ALA A 186 0.57 -14.73 -7.35
C ALA A 186 0.73 -15.43 -8.72
N ASN A 187 0.39 -16.73 -8.81
CA ASN A 187 0.47 -17.48 -10.06
C ASN A 187 -0.52 -16.98 -11.12
N ILE A 188 -1.75 -16.66 -10.72
CA ILE A 188 -2.75 -16.07 -11.61
C ILE A 188 -2.24 -14.73 -12.15
N TYR A 189 -1.70 -13.88 -11.29
CA TYR A 189 -1.17 -12.58 -11.66
C TYR A 189 -0.02 -12.69 -12.67
N VAL A 190 0.96 -13.55 -12.42
CA VAL A 190 2.10 -13.80 -13.34
C VAL A 190 1.61 -14.32 -14.68
N LYS A 191 0.65 -15.26 -14.68
CA LYS A 191 0.08 -15.84 -15.90
C LYS A 191 -0.70 -14.81 -16.74
N LEU A 192 -1.49 -13.94 -16.09
CA LEU A 192 -2.28 -12.91 -16.77
C LEU A 192 -1.40 -11.85 -17.42
N LEU A 193 -0.35 -11.40 -16.73
CA LEU A 193 0.52 -10.36 -17.23
C LEU A 193 1.60 -10.85 -18.20
N ARG A 194 1.62 -12.16 -18.51
CA ARG A 194 2.61 -12.81 -19.39
C ARG A 194 3.99 -12.21 -19.16
N VAL A 195 4.41 -12.17 -17.89
CA VAL A 195 5.72 -11.66 -17.53
C VAL A 195 6.73 -12.64 -18.12
N GLU A 196 7.16 -12.37 -19.35
CA GLU A 196 8.27 -13.05 -20.00
C GLU A 196 9.53 -12.55 -19.30
N TRP A 197 10.17 -13.47 -18.58
CA TRP A 197 11.40 -13.25 -17.82
C TRP A 197 12.61 -13.22 -18.73
#